data_AF-A0A3D3YXC9-F1
#
_entry.id   AF-A0A3D3YXC9-F1
#
_cell.length_a   1.000
_cell.length_b   1.000
_cell.length_c   1.000
_cell.angle_alpha   90.00
_cell.angle_beta   90.00
_cell.angle_gamma   90.00
#
_symmetry.space_group_name_H-M   'P 1'
#
loop_
_entity.id
_entity.type
_entity.pdbx_description
1 polymer ?
#
loop_
_entity_poly.entity_id
_entity_poly.type
_entity_poly.pdbx_seq_one_letter_code
_entity_poly.pdbx_strand_id
1 'polypeptide(L)' 'MPRVKRAVHSKKKRREIMSQAKGYYGARSRRYRVAKEQVQHSGV' A
#
# COMPACT_ATOMS: atom_id res chain seq x y z
N MET A 1 27.04 0.79 14.72
CA MET A 1 26.05 0.13 13.82
C MET A 1 25.38 1.21 12.96
N PRO A 2 25.46 1.15 11.62
CA PRO A 2 24.96 2.23 10.76
C PRO A 2 23.43 2.26 10.64
N ARG A 3 22.83 3.46 10.62
CA ARG A 3 21.39 3.66 10.43
C ARG A 3 21.02 3.70 8.95
N VAL A 4 20.29 2.70 8.46
CA VAL A 4 19.83 2.67 7.06
C VAL A 4 18.50 3.43 6.90
N LYS A 5 18.47 4.41 5.99
CA LYS A 5 17.26 5.21 5.70
C LYS A 5 16.27 4.46 4.80
N ARG A 6 15.08 4.14 5.31
CA ARG A 6 14.01 3.43 4.58
C ARG A 6 13.02 4.30 3.81
N ALA A 7 13.26 5.61 3.72
CA ALA A 7 12.28 6.58 3.20
C ALA A 7 11.83 6.24 1.76
N VAL A 8 12.75 5.90 0.86
CA VAL A 8 12.43 5.60 -0.54
C VAL A 8 11.72 4.26 -0.68
N HIS A 9 12.22 3.19 -0.03
CA HIS A 9 11.60 1.87 -0.07
C HIS A 9 10.17 1.88 0.49
N SER A 10 9.92 2.65 1.56
CA SER A 10 8.56 2.79 2.12
C SER A 10 7.57 3.43 1.14
N LYS A 11 8.01 4.42 0.36
CA LYS A 11 7.19 5.06 -0.69
C LYS A 11 6.93 4.10 -1.85
N LYS A 12 7.93 3.31 -2.27
CA LYS A 12 7.78 2.30 -3.32
C LYS A 12 6.72 1.26 -2.95
N LYS A 13 6.83 0.65 -1.76
CA LYS A 13 5.85 -0.33 -1.24
C LYS A 13 4.43 0.24 -1.15
N ARG A 14 4.29 1.52 -0.77
CA ARG A 14 2.98 2.17 -0.72
C ARG A 14 2.35 2.31 -2.11
N ARG A 15 3.14 2.68 -3.14
CA ARG A 15 2.63 2.84 -4.51
C ARG A 15 2.15 1.51 -5.10
N GLU A 16 2.86 0.43 -4.86
CA GLU A 16 2.50 -0.92 -5.32
C GLU A 16 1.13 -1.35 -4.81
N ILE A 17 0.91 -1.29 -3.49
CA ILE A 17 -0.37 -1.64 -2.87
C ILE A 17 -1.52 -0.73 -3.35
N MET A 18 -1.26 0.57 -3.48
CA MET A 18 -2.27 1.51 -3.99
C MET A 18 -2.58 1.28 -5.47
N SER A 19 -1.65 0.73 -6.24
CA SER A 19 -1.88 0.35 -7.64
C SER A 19 -2.75 -0.90 -7.75
N GLN A 20 -2.51 -1.89 -6.90
CA GLN A 20 -3.35 -3.10 -6.80
C GLN A 20 -4.76 -2.76 -6.32
N ALA A 21 -4.89 -1.77 -5.43
CA ALA A 21 -6.17 -1.35 -4.89
C ALA A 21 -7.01 -0.42 -5.80
N LYS A 22 -6.56 -0.13 -7.02
CA LYS A 22 -7.31 0.67 -7.98
C LYS A 22 -8.63 -0.02 -8.33
N GLY A 23 -9.70 0.76 -8.44
CA GLY A 23 -11.04 0.24 -8.72
C GLY A 23 -11.86 -0.11 -7.47
N TYR A 24 -11.25 -0.25 -6.29
CA TYR A 24 -12.03 -0.40 -5.06
C TYR A 24 -12.76 0.89 -4.67
N TYR A 25 -13.97 0.73 -4.15
CA TYR A 25 -14.83 1.85 -3.77
C TYR A 25 -14.33 2.59 -2.51
N GLY A 26 -14.45 3.92 -2.53
CA GLY A 26 -14.25 4.79 -1.36
C GLY A 26 -12.84 4.73 -0.76
N ALA A 27 -12.75 4.52 0.55
CA ALA A 27 -11.48 4.55 1.28
C ALA A 27 -10.51 3.43 0.87
N ARG A 28 -11.02 2.34 0.27
CA ARG A 28 -10.25 1.16 -0.14
C ARG A 28 -9.30 1.42 -1.32
N SER A 29 -9.50 2.48 -2.09
CA SER A 29 -8.57 2.91 -3.15
C SER A 29 -7.81 4.20 -2.82
N ARG A 30 -8.06 4.82 -1.65
CA ARG A 30 -7.52 6.14 -1.29
C ARG A 30 -6.62 6.14 -0.05
N ARG A 31 -6.87 5.26 0.93
CA ARG A 31 -6.11 5.18 2.18
C ARG A 31 -5.27 3.90 2.23
N TYR A 32 -3.96 4.05 2.42
CA TYR A 32 -3.01 2.93 2.41
C TYR A 32 -3.39 1.76 3.34
N ARG A 33 -3.84 2.05 4.58
CA ARG A 33 -4.16 1.01 5.56
C ARG A 33 -5.33 0.15 5.10
N VAL A 34 -6.41 0.81 4.69
CA VAL A 34 -7.64 0.17 4.20
C VAL A 34 -7.40 -0.51 2.86
N ALA A 35 -6.60 0.10 1.97
CA ALA A 35 -6.20 -0.50 0.70
C ALA A 35 -5.39 -1.78 0.92
N LYS A 36 -4.43 -1.75 1.85
CA LYS A 36 -3.61 -2.93 2.19
C LYS A 36 -4.46 -4.06 2.76
N GLU A 37 -5.35 -3.75 3.69
CA GLU A 37 -6.30 -4.72 4.24
C GLU A 37 -7.16 -5.28 3.10
N GLN A 38 -7.77 -4.44 2.28
CA GLN A 38 -8.62 -4.89 1.18
C GLN A 38 -7.88 -5.81 0.19
N VAL A 39 -6.67 -5.43 -0.27
CA VAL A 39 -5.86 -6.24 -1.18
C VAL A 39 -5.59 -7.61 -0.57
N GLN A 40 -5.15 -7.65 0.70
CA GLN A 40 -4.85 -8.92 1.40
C GLN A 40 -6.07 -9.84 1.55
N HIS A 41 -7.27 -9.29 1.75
CA HIS A 41 -8.50 -10.09 1.89
C HIS A 41 -9.09 -10.51 0.55
N SER A 42 -8.74 -9.84 -0.55
CA SER A 42 -9.33 -10.10 -1.87
C SER A 42 -8.65 -11.24 -2.63
N GLY A 43 -7.62 -11.87 -2.04
CA GLY A 43 -6.92 -13.01 -2.65
C GLY A 43 -6.06 -12.67 -3.87
N VAL A 44 -5.77 -11.37 -4.10
CA VAL A 44 -4.86 -10.87 -5.15
C VAL A 44 -3.50 -10.55 -4.55
#